data_AF-A0AAE1QT16-F1
#
_entry.id   AF-A0AAE1QT16-F1
#
_cell.length_a   1.000
_cell.length_b   1.000
_cell.length_c   1.000
_cell.angle_alpha   90.00
_cell.angle_beta   90.00
_cell.angle_gamma   90.00
#
_symmetry.space_group_name_H-M   'P 1'
#
loop_
_entity.id
_entity.type
_entity.pdbx_description
1 polymer ?
#
loop_
_entity_poly.entity_id
_entity_poly.type
_entity_poly.pdbx_seq_one_letter_code
_entity_poly.pdbx_strand_id
1 'polypeptide(L)'
;MARSVCFIAFLVLAMMFFVAYEVQAQNICKSPSTTFPGLCFIDSSCRKACIKEKFTDGHCSKLRRKCLCTKPCVFDENISNEAKLTLTEEPKTLSEALLEEEIIME
;
A
#
# COMPACT_ATOMS: atom_id res chain seq x y z
N MET A 1 6.51 15.83 37.39
CA MET A 1 6.80 16.59 36.15
C MET A 1 7.61 15.75 35.15
N ALA A 2 8.85 15.37 35.45
CA ALA A 2 9.74 14.64 34.51
C ALA A 2 9.18 13.32 33.94
N ARG A 3 8.48 12.53 34.76
CA ARG A 3 7.84 11.28 34.29
C ARG A 3 6.81 11.52 33.20
N SER A 4 5.98 12.56 33.33
CA SER A 4 4.96 12.91 32.33
C SER A 4 5.61 13.38 31.02
N VAL A 5 6.68 14.18 31.12
CA VAL A 5 7.43 14.66 29.95
C VAL A 5 8.05 13.50 29.15
N CYS A 6 8.61 12.48 29.82
CA CYS A 6 9.12 11.29 29.14
C CYS A 6 8.02 10.51 28.42
N PHE A 7 6.84 10.37 29.03
CA PHE A 7 5.70 9.71 28.38
C PHE A 7 5.23 10.47 27.14
N ILE A 8 5.09 11.80 27.22
CA ILE A 8 4.69 12.62 26.07
C ILE A 8 5.74 12.54 24.95
N ALA A 9 7.03 12.61 25.27
CA ALA A 9 8.10 12.48 24.27
C ALA A 9 8.08 11.12 23.55
N PHE A 10 7.85 10.04 24.30
CA PHE A 10 7.75 8.69 23.72
C PHE A 10 6.53 8.54 22.79
N LEU A 11 5.38 9.10 23.17
CA LEU A 11 4.17 9.08 22.33
C LEU A 11 4.37 9.85 21.02
N VAL A 12 5.01 11.02 21.07
CA VAL A 12 5.29 11.82 19.86
C VAL A 12 6.24 11.06 18.92
N LEU A 13 7.29 10.42 19.45
CA LEU A 13 8.21 9.59 18.67
C LEU A 13 7.51 8.39 18.02
N ALA A 14 6.62 7.71 18.75
CA ALA A 14 5.86 6.59 18.23
C ALA A 14 4.94 7.00 17.07
N MET A 15 4.26 8.15 17.19
CA MET A 15 3.37 8.66 16.14
C MET A 15 4.15 9.05 14.88
N MET A 16 5.31 9.70 15.02
CA MET A 16 6.19 10.01 13.88
C MET A 16 6.67 8.74 13.16
N PHE A 17 7.01 7.69 13.91
CA PHE A 17 7.44 6.42 13.34
C PHE A 17 6.31 5.73 12.55
N PHE A 18 5.07 5.79 13.05
CA PHE A 18 3.91 5.24 12.34
C PHE A 18 3.60 5.99 11.03
N VAL A 19 3.79 7.31 10.99
CA VAL A 19 3.61 8.11 9.76
C VAL A 19 4.71 7.81 8.73
N ALA A 20 5.96 7.67 9.18
CA ALA A 20 7.08 7.34 8.28
C ALA A 20 7.06 5.88 7.80
N TYR A 21 6.43 4.98 8.56
CA TYR A 21 6.21 3.61 8.15
C TYR A 21 4.97 3.53 7.25
N GLU A 22 5.10 4.13 6.07
CA GLU A 22 4.27 3.87 4.92
C GLU A 22 4.37 2.34 4.68
N VAL A 23 3.43 1.56 5.23
CA VAL A 23 3.29 0.15 4.84
C VAL A 23 2.86 0.18 3.39
N GLN A 24 3.84 0.18 2.49
CA GLN A 24 3.65 -0.02 1.07
C GLN A 24 3.21 -1.47 0.91
N ALA A 25 1.95 -1.72 1.26
CA ALA A 25 1.26 -2.95 1.01
C ALA A 25 1.16 -3.01 -0.51
N GLN A 26 2.17 -3.62 -1.15
CA GLN A 26 2.03 -4.07 -2.52
C GLN A 26 0.69 -4.80 -2.57
N ASN A 27 -0.22 -4.31 -3.39
CA ASN A 27 -1.54 -4.87 -3.44
C ASN A 27 -1.40 -6.31 -3.97
N ILE A 28 -1.53 -7.31 -3.10
CA ILE A 28 -1.44 -8.71 -3.47
C ILE A 28 -2.85 -9.22 -3.77
N CYS A 29 -3.08 -9.57 -5.02
CA CYS A 29 -4.32 -10.18 -5.48
C CYS A 29 -4.33 -11.66 -5.12
N LYS A 30 -5.47 -12.13 -4.59
CA LYS A 30 -5.68 -13.53 -4.19
C LYS A 30 -6.79 -14.16 -5.03
N SER A 31 -6.56 -15.36 -5.55
CA SER A 31 -7.56 -16.14 -6.28
C SER A 31 -7.49 -17.61 -5.87
N PRO A 32 -8.62 -18.32 -5.70
CA PRO A 32 -8.57 -19.78 -5.58
C PRO A 32 -8.00 -20.40 -6.85
N SER A 33 -7.17 -21.43 -6.70
CA SER A 33 -6.65 -22.23 -7.81
C SER A 33 -7.79 -23.00 -8.48
N THR A 34 -7.79 -23.05 -9.81
CA THR A 34 -8.76 -23.84 -10.60
C THR A 34 -8.23 -25.23 -10.96
N THR A 35 -6.91 -25.41 -10.96
CA THR A 35 -6.27 -26.67 -11.35
C THR A 35 -5.86 -27.55 -10.17
N PHE A 36 -5.79 -27.01 -8.95
CA PHE A 36 -5.39 -27.76 -7.77
C PHE A 36 -6.48 -28.75 -7.34
N PRO A 37 -6.17 -30.05 -7.27
CA PRO A 37 -7.17 -31.06 -6.93
C PRO A 37 -7.42 -31.14 -5.41
N GLY A 38 -8.69 -31.20 -5.02
CA GLY A 38 -9.11 -31.58 -3.68
C GLY A 38 -8.72 -30.60 -2.56
N LEU A 39 -8.45 -31.15 -1.38
CA LEU A 39 -8.13 -30.41 -0.16
C LEU A 39 -6.62 -30.11 -0.08
N CYS A 40 -6.31 -28.88 0.30
CA CYS A 40 -4.97 -28.34 0.43
C CYS A 40 -4.45 -28.50 1.87
N PHE A 41 -3.37 -29.27 2.01
CA PHE A 41 -2.66 -29.47 3.28
C PHE A 41 -1.22 -28.98 3.25
N ILE A 42 -0.61 -28.91 2.06
CA ILE A 42 0.81 -28.63 1.86
C ILE A 42 0.93 -27.40 0.96
N ASP A 43 1.45 -26.30 1.53
CA ASP A 43 1.59 -25.03 0.81
C ASP A 43 2.52 -25.15 -0.41
N SER A 44 3.60 -25.93 -0.32
CA SER A 44 4.54 -26.11 -1.43
C SER A 44 3.92 -26.76 -2.66
N SER A 45 2.97 -27.69 -2.47
CA SER A 45 2.20 -28.30 -3.56
C SER A 45 1.22 -27.30 -4.18
N CYS A 46 0.54 -26.50 -3.35
CA CYS A 46 -0.34 -25.43 -3.81
C CYS A 46 0.42 -24.38 -4.62
N ARG A 47 1.57 -23.90 -4.10
CA ARG A 47 2.44 -22.96 -4.80
C ARG A 47 2.84 -23.48 -6.19
N LYS A 48 3.28 -24.74 -6.31
CA LYS A 48 3.64 -25.34 -7.61
C LYS A 48 2.49 -25.33 -8.62
N ALA A 49 1.24 -25.53 -8.17
CA ALA A 49 0.06 -25.41 -9.03
C ALA A 49 -0.19 -23.95 -9.43
N CYS A 50 -0.12 -23.03 -8.47
CA CYS A 50 -0.29 -21.58 -8.71
C CYS A 50 0.73 -21.01 -9.71
N ILE A 51 1.99 -21.45 -9.67
CA ILE A 51 3.00 -21.04 -10.67
C ILE A 51 2.58 -21.45 -12.09
N LYS A 52 1.99 -22.64 -12.25
CA LYS A 52 1.46 -23.09 -13.56
C LYS A 52 0.27 -22.27 -14.03
N GLU A 53 -0.51 -21.73 -13.10
CA GLU A 53 -1.64 -20.82 -13.35
C GLU A 53 -1.20 -19.35 -13.56
N LYS A 54 0.10 -19.08 -13.72
CA LYS A 54 0.68 -17.73 -13.89
C LYS A 54 0.54 -16.82 -12.67
N PHE A 55 0.47 -17.40 -11.47
CA PHE A 55 0.62 -16.66 -10.20
C PHE A 55 2.07 -16.72 -9.73
N THR A 56 2.46 -15.79 -8.85
CA THR A 56 3.83 -15.75 -8.31
C THR A 56 4.00 -16.61 -7.07
N ASP A 57 2.92 -16.87 -6.33
CA ASP A 57 2.95 -17.65 -5.10
C ASP A 57 1.59 -18.30 -4.78
N GLY A 58 1.50 -19.11 -3.72
CA GLY A 58 0.25 -19.67 -3.23
C GLY A 58 0.36 -20.43 -1.91
N HIS A 59 -0.75 -20.51 -1.17
CA HIS A 59 -0.84 -21.17 0.14
C HIS A 59 -2.22 -21.82 0.37
N CYS A 60 -2.28 -22.75 1.31
CA CYS A 60 -3.50 -23.41 1.74
C CYS A 60 -4.29 -22.55 2.73
N SER A 61 -5.57 -22.32 2.44
CA SER A 61 -6.51 -21.70 3.39
C SER A 61 -6.72 -22.61 4.62
N LYS A 62 -6.56 -22.04 5.82
CA LYS A 62 -6.69 -22.79 7.09
C LYS A 62 -8.08 -23.39 7.29
N LEU A 63 -9.13 -22.63 6.98
CA LEU A 63 -10.52 -23.02 7.27
C LEU A 63 -11.14 -23.87 6.16
N ARG A 64 -11.04 -23.42 4.91
CA ARG A 64 -11.69 -24.09 3.77
C ARG A 64 -10.80 -25.13 3.09
N ARG A 65 -9.52 -25.25 3.50
CA ARG A 65 -8.53 -26.13 2.88
C ARG A 65 -8.48 -25.99 1.35
N LYS A 66 -8.72 -24.79 0.83
CA LYS A 66 -8.58 -24.47 -0.59
C LYS A 66 -7.19 -23.92 -0.86
N CYS A 67 -6.63 -24.23 -2.03
CA CYS A 67 -5.41 -23.59 -2.50
C CYS A 67 -5.72 -22.16 -2.97
N LEU A 68 -5.05 -21.17 -2.39
CA LEU A 68 -5.16 -19.75 -2.72
C LEU A 68 -3.86 -19.29 -3.38
N CYS A 69 -3.95 -18.88 -4.64
CA CYS A 69 -2.86 -18.31 -5.40
C CYS A 69 -2.77 -16.80 -5.18
N THR A 70 -1.54 -16.29 -5.16
CA THR A 70 -1.21 -14.89 -4.90
C THR A 70 -0.35 -14.34 -6.04
N LYS A 71 -0.67 -13.12 -6.48
CA LYS A 71 0.19 -12.36 -7.39
C LYS A 71 0.11 -10.86 -7.08
N PRO A 72 1.14 -10.07 -7.41
CA PRO A 72 1.00 -8.62 -7.43
C PRO A 72 -0.19 -8.24 -8.31
N CYS A 73 -1.09 -7.43 -7.79
CA CYS A 73 -2.12 -6.82 -8.59
C CYS A 73 -1.45 -5.84 -9.54
N VAL A 74 -1.73 -5.97 -10.84
CA VAL A 74 -1.46 -4.90 -11.78
C VAL A 74 -2.64 -3.94 -11.60
N PHE A 75 -2.46 -2.95 -10.72
CA PHE A 75 -3.26 -1.74 -10.84
C PHE A 75 -2.59 -1.00 -11.97
N ASP A 76 -3.24 -0.93 -13.14
CA ASP A 76 -2.75 -0.09 -14.22
C ASP A 76 -2.47 1.31 -13.65
N GLU A 77 -1.20 1.68 -13.66
CA GLU A 77 -0.71 2.97 -13.19
C GLU A 77 -1.26 4.14 -14.04
N ASN A 78 -2.07 3.83 -15.06
CA ASN A 78 -2.86 4.84 -15.76
C ASN A 78 -3.96 5.47 -14.90
N ILE A 79 -4.37 4.86 -13.77
CA ILE A 79 -5.29 5.53 -12.82
C ILE A 79 -4.55 6.37 -11.78
N SER A 80 -3.35 5.97 -11.36
CA SER A 80 -2.56 6.77 -10.41
C SER A 80 -1.86 7.94 -11.08
N ASN A 81 -1.57 7.90 -12.39
CA ASN A 81 -1.10 9.09 -13.10
C ASN A 81 -2.23 10.09 -13.38
N GLU A 82 -3.49 9.66 -13.51
CA GLU A 82 -4.65 10.57 -13.58
C GLU A 82 -4.98 11.21 -12.22
N ALA A 83 -4.87 10.45 -11.12
CA ALA A 83 -5.02 11.00 -9.77
C ALA A 83 -3.79 11.83 -9.31
N LYS A 84 -2.59 11.50 -9.79
CA LYS A 84 -1.39 12.31 -9.53
C LYS A 84 -1.41 13.58 -10.37
N LEU A 85 -1.84 13.53 -11.64
CA LEU A 85 -2.01 14.73 -12.47
C LEU A 85 -3.03 15.71 -11.89
N THR A 86 -4.01 15.23 -11.11
CA THR A 86 -4.99 16.09 -10.41
C THR A 86 -4.60 16.51 -9.00
N LEU A 87 -3.46 16.05 -8.45
CA LEU A 87 -2.91 16.53 -7.17
C LEU A 87 -1.48 17.06 -7.29
N THR A 88 -0.95 17.14 -8.51
CA THR A 88 0.22 17.96 -8.85
C THR A 88 -0.17 19.28 -9.50
N GLU A 89 -1.41 19.73 -9.34
CA GLU A 89 -1.64 21.17 -9.17
C GLU A 89 -1.17 21.54 -7.76
N GLU A 90 0.15 21.57 -7.63
CA GLU A 90 0.88 22.64 -6.99
C GLU A 90 0.07 23.51 -5.99
N PRO A 91 0.24 23.36 -4.67
CA PRO A 91 0.16 24.50 -3.75
C PRO A 91 1.40 25.41 -3.92
N LYS A 92 1.91 25.56 -5.15
CA LYS A 92 3.05 26.42 -5.48
C LYS A 92 2.61 27.75 -6.09
N THR A 93 1.34 27.89 -6.49
CA THR A 93 0.77 29.14 -6.99
C THR A 93 0.25 30.08 -5.90
N LEU A 94 0.62 29.88 -4.62
CA LEU A 94 0.22 30.79 -3.53
C LEU A 94 1.38 31.60 -2.95
N SER A 95 2.64 31.24 -3.22
CA SER A 95 3.80 32.04 -2.81
C SER A 95 4.25 33.06 -3.85
N GLU A 96 3.83 32.93 -5.11
CA GLU A 96 4.15 33.91 -6.17
C GLU A 96 3.03 34.95 -6.39
N ALA A 97 1.79 34.68 -5.99
CA ALA A 97 0.66 35.61 -6.16
C ALA A 97 0.57 36.71 -5.07
N LEU A 98 1.25 36.56 -3.92
CA LEU A 98 1.18 37.51 -2.80
C LEU A 98 2.24 38.64 -2.84
N LEU A 99 3.12 38.66 -3.86
CA LEU A 99 4.19 39.66 -3.97
C LEU A 99 4.01 40.68 -5.10
N GLU A 100 2.96 40.56 -5.93
CA GLU A 100 2.64 41.56 -6.97
C GLU A 100 1.56 42.56 -6.56
N GLU A 101 0.74 42.30 -5.52
CA GLU A 101 -0.26 43.28 -5.05
C GLU A 101 0.29 44.36 -4.09
N GLU A 102 1.46 44.20 -3.47
CA GLU A 102 2.01 45.21 -2.53
C GLU A 102 2.83 46.35 -3.19
N ILE A 103 3.01 46.36 -4.52
CA ILE A 103 3.84 47.38 -5.21
C ILE A 103 3.04 48.33 -6.11
N ILE A 104 1.69 48.29 -6.09
CA ILE A 104 0.85 49.23 -6.85
C ILE A 104 -0.14 49.94 -5.92
N MET A 105 0.41 50.69 -4.97
CA MET A 105 -0.26 51.84 -4.35
C MET A 105 0.76 53.00 -4.27
N GLU A 106 1.01 53.61 -5.41
CA GLU A 106 1.35 55.05 -5.53
C GLU A 106 0.21 55.75 -6.27
#